data_AF-A0A7V5P108-F1
#
_entry.id   AF-A0A7V5P108-F1
#
_cell.length_a   1.000
_cell.length_b   1.000
_cell.length_c   1.000
_cell.angle_alpha   90.00
_cell.angle_beta   90.00
_cell.angle_gamma   90.00
#
_symmetry.space_group_name_H-M   'P 1'
#
loop_
_entity.id
_entity.type
_entity.pdbx_description
1 polymer ?
#
loop_
_entity_poly.entity_id
_entity_poly.type
_entity_poly.pdbx_seq_one_letter_code
_entity_poly.pdbx_strand_id
1 'polypeptide(L)' 'MNNKLEIILQDLLEKGLIEGYEILPAPAVRVRIFVSQKTRNLEEKLKQALGNIPFEIEETGPIKAL' A
#
# COMPACT_ATOMS: atom_id res chain seq x y z
N MET A 1 -19.34 -1.34 -6.22
CA MET A 1 -18.84 -0.51 -5.10
C MET A 1 -17.45 -1.02 -4.70
N ASN A 2 -16.41 -0.80 -5.53
CA ASN A 2 -15.01 -1.14 -5.20
C ASN A 2 -14.11 0.10 -5.03
N ASN A 3 -14.62 1.30 -5.33
CA ASN A 3 -13.79 2.51 -5.47
C ASN A 3 -13.19 3.04 -4.17
N LYS A 4 -13.70 2.67 -2.98
CA LYS A 4 -13.22 3.27 -1.72
C LYS A 4 -11.78 2.86 -1.40
N LEU A 5 -11.40 1.62 -1.71
CA LEU A 5 -10.04 1.12 -1.51
C LEU A 5 -9.05 1.81 -2.44
N GLU A 6 -9.38 1.87 -3.74
CA GLU A 6 -8.55 2.55 -4.74
C GLU A 6 -8.34 4.02 -4.37
N ILE A 7 -9.39 4.73 -3.92
CA ILE A 7 -9.27 6.13 -3.47
C ILE A 7 -8.27 6.26 -2.31
N ILE A 8 -8.32 5.36 -1.33
CA ILE A 8 -7.40 5.39 -0.18
C ILE A 8 -5.95 5.14 -0.65
N LEU A 9 -5.74 4.14 -1.51
CA LEU A 9 -4.41 3.81 -2.02
C LEU A 9 -3.85 4.94 -2.90
N GLN A 10 -4.70 5.57 -3.69
CA GLN A 10 -4.35 6.72 -4.51
C GLN A 10 -3.97 7.93 -3.64
N ASP A 11 -4.71 8.24 -2.56
CA ASP A 11 -4.35 9.31 -1.61
C ASP A 11 -2.99 9.04 -0.93
N LEU A 12 -2.71 7.79 -0.57
CA LEU A 12 -1.41 7.41 0.01
C LEU A 12 -0.26 7.59 -0.98
N LEU A 13 -0.50 7.27 -2.26
CA LEU A 13 0.46 7.45 -3.35
C LEU A 13 0.72 8.95 -3.60
N GLU A 14 -0.33 9.77 -3.67
CA GLU A 14 -0.21 11.23 -3.86
C GLU A 14 0.51 11.91 -2.68
N LYS A 15 0.34 11.39 -1.46
CA LYS A 15 1.08 11.85 -0.27
C LYS A 15 2.54 11.40 -0.25
N GLY A 16 2.97 10.57 -1.20
CA GLY A 16 4.30 9.97 -1.23
C GLY A 16 4.57 9.05 -0.04
N LEU A 17 3.52 8.52 0.60
CA LEU A 17 3.66 7.53 1.68
C LEU A 17 4.03 6.16 1.12
N ILE A 18 3.59 5.87 -0.10
CA ILE A 18 3.84 4.63 -0.82
C ILE A 18 4.32 4.99 -2.23
N GLU A 19 5.15 4.14 -2.83
CA GLU A 19 5.62 4.31 -4.21
C GLU A 19 4.68 3.63 -5.22
N GLY A 20 3.90 2.65 -4.76
CA GLY A 20 2.96 1.92 -5.59
C GLY A 20 2.05 1.03 -4.75
N TYR A 21 1.04 0.47 -5.40
CA TYR A 21 0.19 -0.55 -4.81
C TYR A 21 -0.33 -1.52 -5.87
N GLU A 22 -0.62 -2.74 -5.44
CA GLU A 22 -1.25 -3.79 -6.25
C GLU A 22 -2.40 -4.40 -5.45
N ILE A 23 -3.60 -4.40 -6.03
CA ILE A 23 -4.79 -4.99 -5.41
C ILE A 23 -4.93 -6.43 -5.92
N LEU A 24 -4.85 -7.39 -5.01
CA LEU A 24 -4.94 -8.81 -5.28
C LEU A 24 -6.35 -9.31 -4.92
N PRO A 25 -7.21 -9.63 -5.89
CA PRO A 25 -8.63 -9.86 -5.63
C PRO A 25 -9.01 -11.26 -5.08
N ALA A 26 -8.10 -12.26 -5.02
CA ALA A 26 -8.47 -13.64 -4.66
C ALA A 26 -7.44 -14.36 -3.76
N PRO A 27 -7.87 -15.24 -2.83
CA PRO A 27 -9.25 -15.59 -2.43
C PRO A 27 -9.92 -14.58 -1.47
N ALA A 28 -9.18 -13.59 -0.97
CA ALA A 28 -9.70 -12.42 -0.26
C ALA A 28 -8.92 -11.20 -0.75
N VAL A 29 -9.60 -10.04 -0.89
CA VAL A 29 -8.96 -8.82 -1.37
C VAL A 29 -7.80 -8.46 -0.44
N ARG A 30 -6.58 -8.51 -0.98
CA ARG A 30 -5.35 -8.08 -0.31
C ARG A 30 -4.73 -6.94 -1.08
N VAL A 31 -3.96 -6.11 -0.41
CA VAL A 31 -3.18 -5.06 -1.05
C VAL A 31 -1.70 -5.30 -0.82
N ARG A 32 -0.91 -5.36 -1.89
CA ARG A 32 0.54 -5.25 -1.80
C ARG A 32 0.93 -3.79 -1.99
N ILE A 33 1.72 -3.26 -1.06
CA ILE A 33 2.09 -1.85 -1.02
C ILE A 33 3.59 -1.75 -1.17
N PHE A 34 4.04 -0.99 -2.16
CA PHE A 34 5.44 -0.80 -2.46
C PHE A 34 5.91 0.50 -1.79
N VAL A 35 7.00 0.43 -1.04
CA VAL A 35 7.55 1.57 -0.28
C VAL A 35 9.07 1.56 -0.38
N SER A 36 9.70 2.74 -0.40
CA SER A 36 11.17 2.79 -0.41
C SER A 36 11.79 2.28 0.88
N GLN A 37 11.11 2.49 2.02
CA GLN A 37 11.55 2.05 3.32
C GLN A 37 10.36 1.74 4.23
N LYS A 38 10.37 0.56 4.84
CA LYS A 38 9.33 0.16 5.80
C LYS A 38 9.60 0.85 7.14
N THR A 39 8.80 1.87 7.44
CA THR A 39 8.82 2.52 8.75
C THR A 39 7.61 2.10 9.58
N ARG A 40 7.79 2.02 10.91
CA ARG A 40 6.70 1.68 11.84
C ARG A 40 5.51 2.65 11.73
N ASN A 41 5.81 3.94 11.55
CA ASN A 41 4.80 4.98 11.34
C ASN A 41 3.99 4.76 10.05
N LEU A 42 4.63 4.30 8.98
CA LEU A 42 3.94 3.98 7.72
C LEU A 42 3.01 2.78 7.91
N GLU A 43 3.47 1.72 8.56
CA GLU A 43 2.63 0.53 8.81
C GLU A 43 1.38 0.88 9.66
N GLU A 44 1.52 1.75 10.66
CA GLU A 44 0.37 2.24 11.44
C GLU A 44 -0.59 3.10 10.61
N LYS A 45 -0.07 4.02 9.78
CA LYS A 45 -0.89 4.82 8.85
C LYS A 45 -1.66 3.94 7.88
N LEU A 46 -1.02 2.90 7.35
CA LEU A 46 -1.63 1.94 6.45
C LEU A 46 -2.72 1.13 7.15
N LYS A 47 -2.50 0.65 8.38
CA LYS A 47 -3.56 -0.01 9.19
C LYS A 47 -4.74 0.92 9.44
N GLN A 48 -4.50 2.19 9.74
CA GLN A 48 -5.58 3.15 9.96
C GLN A 48 -6.36 3.46 8.68
N ALA A 49 -5.66 3.60 7.54
CA ALA A 49 -6.28 3.92 6.26
C ALA A 49 -7.05 2.72 5.68
N LEU A 50 -6.47 1.52 5.73
CA LEU A 50 -7.01 0.29 5.15
C LEU A 50 -7.95 -0.45 6.12
N GLY A 51 -7.89 -0.14 7.41
CA GLY A 51 -8.73 -0.73 8.44
C GLY A 51 -8.53 -2.24 8.54
N ASN A 52 -9.58 -3.00 8.19
CA ASN A 52 -9.57 -4.47 8.24
C ASN A 52 -9.07 -5.14 6.95
N ILE A 53 -8.63 -4.36 5.95
CA ILE A 53 -8.15 -4.95 4.69
C ILE A 53 -6.74 -5.52 4.92
N PRO A 54 -6.53 -6.81 4.64
CA PRO A 54 -5.20 -7.40 4.75
C PRO A 54 -4.27 -6.78 3.71
N PHE A 55 -3.07 -6.38 4.15
CA PHE A 55 -2.05 -5.81 3.27
C PHE A 55 -0.66 -6.34 3.59
N GLU A 56 0.21 -6.30 2.59
CA GLU A 56 1.64 -6.61 2.71
C GLU A 56 2.44 -5.40 2.24
N ILE A 57 3.52 -5.08 2.97
CA ILE A 57 4.45 -4.02 2.59
C ILE A 57 5.67 -4.68 1.98
N GLU A 58 5.97 -4.32 0.74
CA GLU A 58 7.17 -4.73 0.03
C GLU A 58 8.12 -3.54 -0.07
N GLU A 59 9.33 -3.71 0.47
CA GLU A 59 10.39 -2.72 0.35
C GLU A 59 11.04 -2.88 -1.01
N THR A 60 10.75 -1.95 -1.93
CA THR A 60 11.33 -1.98 -3.29
C THR A 60 12.81 -1.60 -3.29
N GLY A 61 13.34 -1.14 -2.16
CA GLY A 61 14.69 -0.59 -2.06
C GLY A 61 14.87 0.60 -3.00
N PRO A 62 16.08 1.21 -3.08
CA PRO A 62 16.36 2.03 -4.24
C PRO A 62 16.22 1.13 -5.46
N ILE A 63 15.30 1.47 -6.38
CA ILE A 63 15.21 0.82 -7.69
C ILE A 63 16.64 0.82 -8.24
N LYS A 64 17.31 -0.34 -8.24
CA LYS A 64 18.50 -0.51 -9.06
C LYS A 64 17.97 -0.44 -10.48
N ALA A 65 18.00 0.77 -11.04
CA ALA A 65 17.93 0.98 -12.46
C ALA A 65 18.98 0.04 -13.08
N LEU A 66 18.50 -1.02 -13.72
CA LEU A 66 19.31 -1.90 -14.55
C LEU A 66 19.60 -1.20 -15.88
#